data_AF-A0A3G2G6C7-F1
#
_entry.id   AF-A0A3G2G6C7-F1
#
_cell.length_a   1.000
_cell.length_b   1.000
_cell.length_c   1.000
_cell.angle_alpha   90.00
_cell.angle_beta   90.00
_cell.angle_gamma   90.00
#
_symmetry.space_group_name_H-M   'P 1'
#
loop_
_entity.id
_entity.type
_entity.pdbx_description
1 polymer ?
#
loop_
_entity_poly.entity_id
_entity_poly.type
_entity_poly.pdbx_seq_one_letter_code
_entity_poly.pdbx_strand_id
1 'polypeptide(L)'
;MKIKYKLTFAVILSYYSILIAQVGISNSSPLQTLHISGIGTGTAQPIIRIDGLNSTQNTAHENAASLKRVFATSNGDLVILNNNQTNKFYTSPAFPVTAVPGGTERPVVSYAFTLDYPSVVHVEARMGSTVTSDIANTASLKNGQARSFGGYYKFTSAPSGVATNVAFGESSMSHSTSSGTNQLNGVFYFEPRKDLYLPKGNYTIVLYGFSGDASMAFSINSIAQTSQQMRVSITPVTY
;
A
#
# COMPACT_ATOMS: atom_id res chain seq x y z
N MET A 1 -71.19 -44.19 -15.12
CA MET A 1 -70.40 -43.01 -15.55
C MET A 1 -69.51 -42.42 -14.43
N LYS A 2 -69.84 -42.53 -13.15
CA LYS A 2 -69.08 -41.91 -12.03
C LYS A 2 -67.68 -42.50 -11.72
N ILE A 3 -67.36 -43.72 -12.18
CA ILE A 3 -66.08 -44.40 -11.87
C ILE A 3 -64.92 -43.92 -12.76
N LYS A 4 -65.20 -43.55 -14.03
CA LYS A 4 -64.14 -43.15 -14.98
C LYS A 4 -63.43 -41.86 -14.55
N TYR A 5 -64.19 -40.87 -14.06
CA TYR A 5 -63.62 -39.60 -13.59
C TYR A 5 -62.71 -39.75 -12.36
N LYS A 6 -63.00 -40.71 -11.48
CA LYS A 6 -62.18 -40.96 -10.28
C LYS A 6 -60.82 -41.56 -10.65
N LEU A 7 -60.78 -42.44 -11.65
CA LEU A 7 -59.54 -43.05 -12.11
C LEU A 7 -58.66 -42.03 -12.85
N THR A 8 -59.26 -41.20 -13.71
CA THR A 8 -58.51 -40.15 -14.43
C THR A 8 -57.93 -39.12 -13.45
N PHE A 9 -58.69 -38.73 -12.42
CA PHE A 9 -58.20 -37.81 -11.40
C PHE A 9 -57.04 -38.40 -10.59
N ALA A 10 -57.11 -39.68 -10.22
CA ALA A 10 -56.03 -40.35 -9.49
C ALA A 10 -54.73 -40.47 -10.32
N VAL A 11 -54.85 -40.74 -11.63
CA VAL A 11 -53.68 -40.82 -12.54
C VAL A 11 -53.04 -39.45 -12.77
N ILE A 12 -53.85 -38.38 -12.87
CA ILE A 12 -53.31 -37.01 -12.98
C ILE A 12 -52.58 -36.62 -11.69
N LEU A 13 -53.17 -36.93 -10.53
CA LEU A 13 -52.58 -36.58 -9.23
C LEU A 13 -51.26 -37.33 -8.99
N SER A 14 -51.18 -38.61 -9.36
CA SER A 14 -49.94 -39.39 -9.23
C SER A 14 -48.85 -38.95 -10.22
N TYR A 15 -49.23 -38.48 -11.41
CA TYR A 15 -48.27 -37.94 -12.38
C TYR A 15 -47.61 -36.63 -11.91
N TYR A 16 -48.37 -35.74 -11.25
CA TYR A 16 -47.82 -34.49 -10.71
C TYR A 16 -46.90 -34.71 -9.49
N SER A 17 -47.13 -35.75 -8.68
CA SER A 17 -46.28 -36.03 -7.52
C SER A 17 -44.88 -36.54 -7.88
N ILE A 18 -44.68 -37.11 -9.06
CA ILE A 18 -43.37 -37.62 -9.50
C ILE A 18 -42.50 -36.47 -10.05
N LEU A 19 -43.11 -35.41 -10.59
CA LEU A 19 -42.40 -34.25 -11.14
C LEU A 19 -41.80 -33.31 -10.07
N ILE A 20 -42.16 -33.49 -8.80
CA ILE A 20 -41.62 -32.75 -7.65
C ILE A 20 -40.81 -33.68 -6.73
N ALA A 21 -40.76 -34.98 -7.04
CA ALA A 21 -40.06 -35.96 -6.25
C ALA A 21 -38.58 -35.98 -6.60
N GLN A 22 -37.83 -35.30 -5.72
CA GLN A 22 -36.40 -35.43 -5.47
C GLN A 22 -35.49 -34.68 -6.44
N VAL A 23 -34.99 -33.54 -5.94
CA VAL A 23 -33.64 -33.08 -6.28
C VAL A 23 -32.86 -33.12 -4.96
N GLY A 24 -31.84 -33.98 -4.92
CA GLY A 24 -30.95 -34.15 -3.78
C GLY A 24 -31.61 -34.55 -2.45
N ILE A 25 -30.80 -34.68 -1.40
CA ILE A 25 -31.29 -34.83 -0.03
C ILE A 25 -31.84 -33.44 0.37
N SER A 26 -33.16 -33.25 0.20
CA SER A 26 -33.97 -32.13 0.71
C SER A 26 -33.76 -30.72 0.12
N ASN A 27 -33.37 -30.55 -1.16
CA ASN A 27 -33.39 -29.21 -1.80
C ASN A 27 -33.46 -29.27 -3.34
N SER A 28 -34.51 -28.69 -3.93
CA SER A 28 -34.69 -28.61 -5.40
C SER A 28 -33.82 -27.58 -6.12
N SER A 29 -33.02 -26.82 -5.39
CA SER A 29 -32.08 -25.81 -5.88
C SER A 29 -30.82 -25.84 -4.99
N PRO A 30 -29.91 -26.81 -5.20
CA PRO A 30 -28.72 -26.94 -4.35
C PRO A 30 -27.94 -25.63 -4.36
N LEU A 31 -27.75 -25.04 -3.17
CA LEU A 31 -26.86 -23.90 -2.98
C LEU A 31 -25.41 -24.36 -3.22
N GLN A 32 -24.60 -23.50 -3.83
CA GLN A 32 -23.13 -23.66 -3.99
C GLN A 32 -22.39 -23.60 -2.64
N THR A 33 -22.77 -24.40 -1.66
CA THR A 33 -22.08 -24.42 -0.36
C THR A 33 -21.10 -25.58 -0.33
N LEU A 34 -19.83 -25.24 -0.24
CA LEU A 34 -18.69 -26.14 -0.05
C LEU A 34 -18.83 -26.86 1.31
N HIS A 35 -19.25 -28.13 1.29
CA HIS A 35 -19.24 -28.99 2.47
C HIS A 35 -17.86 -29.59 2.67
N ILE A 36 -17.19 -29.25 3.77
CA ILE A 36 -15.99 -29.95 4.23
C ILE A 36 -16.36 -30.63 5.54
N SER A 37 -16.71 -31.90 5.46
CA SER A 37 -17.04 -32.71 6.64
C SER A 37 -16.12 -33.92 6.74
N GLY A 38 -15.56 -34.13 7.92
CA GLY A 38 -15.08 -35.44 8.38
C GLY A 38 -14.37 -35.37 9.73
N ILE A 39 -14.44 -36.46 10.48
CA ILE A 39 -13.63 -36.70 11.68
C ILE A 39 -12.62 -37.76 11.25
N GLY A 40 -11.38 -37.36 10.98
CA GLY A 40 -10.36 -38.28 10.45
C GLY A 40 -9.73 -39.12 11.56
N THR A 41 -9.83 -40.45 11.45
CA THR A 41 -8.93 -41.38 12.15
C THR A 41 -8.16 -42.19 11.11
N GLY A 42 -6.83 -42.01 11.03
CA GLY A 42 -5.94 -42.68 10.07
C GLY A 42 -5.50 -41.80 8.88
N THR A 43 -4.97 -42.42 7.83
CA THR A 43 -4.36 -41.77 6.64
C THR A 43 -5.34 -41.08 5.69
N ALA A 44 -6.65 -41.23 5.91
CA ALA A 44 -7.71 -40.54 5.17
C ALA A 44 -8.32 -39.43 6.06
N GLN A 45 -7.61 -38.31 6.15
CA GLN A 45 -8.17 -37.06 6.69
C GLN A 45 -9.01 -36.39 5.60
N PRO A 46 -10.12 -35.70 5.91
CA PRO A 46 -10.78 -34.78 4.99
C PRO A 46 -9.88 -33.55 4.82
N ILE A 47 -8.81 -33.69 4.05
CA ILE A 47 -7.95 -32.59 3.68
C ILE A 47 -8.62 -31.94 2.47
N ILE A 48 -8.96 -30.66 2.56
CA ILE A 48 -9.21 -29.86 1.37
C ILE A 48 -7.88 -29.83 0.64
N ARG A 49 -7.72 -30.75 -0.30
CA ARG A 49 -6.57 -30.75 -1.18
C ARG A 49 -6.92 -29.80 -2.32
N ILE A 50 -6.35 -28.61 -2.27
CA ILE A 50 -6.39 -27.68 -3.40
C ILE A 50 -5.33 -28.18 -4.38
N ASP A 51 -5.76 -29.02 -5.32
CA ASP A 51 -4.88 -29.55 -6.36
C ASP A 51 -4.30 -28.39 -7.19
N GLY A 52 -3.02 -28.53 -7.57
CA GLY A 52 -2.31 -27.48 -8.30
C GLY A 52 -1.69 -26.36 -7.44
N LEU A 53 -1.71 -26.45 -6.11
CA LEU A 53 -0.95 -25.55 -5.22
C LEU A 53 0.30 -26.16 -4.56
N ASN A 54 0.54 -27.47 -4.73
CA ASN A 54 1.75 -28.11 -4.20
C ASN A 54 2.92 -28.07 -5.20
N SER A 55 4.16 -28.16 -4.70
CA SER A 55 5.39 -28.10 -5.50
C SER A 55 5.54 -29.19 -6.55
N THR A 56 4.87 -30.34 -6.37
CA THR A 56 4.97 -31.46 -7.32
C THR A 56 4.12 -31.23 -8.56
N GLN A 57 2.99 -30.56 -8.40
CA GLN A 57 2.00 -30.34 -9.46
C GLN A 57 2.02 -28.91 -10.00
N ASN A 58 2.68 -27.98 -9.32
CA ASN A 58 2.81 -26.59 -9.74
C ASN A 58 4.27 -26.14 -9.71
N THR A 59 4.86 -26.01 -10.90
CA THR A 59 6.24 -25.55 -11.08
C THR A 59 6.47 -24.11 -10.62
N ALA A 60 5.41 -23.31 -10.44
CA ALA A 60 5.49 -22.00 -9.81
C ALA A 60 5.75 -22.09 -8.30
N HIS A 61 5.32 -23.17 -7.64
CA HIS A 61 5.59 -23.47 -6.24
C HIS A 61 6.94 -24.19 -6.12
N GLU A 62 8.03 -23.42 -6.24
CA GLU A 62 9.40 -23.87 -6.50
C GLU A 62 9.92 -25.01 -5.61
N ASN A 63 9.53 -25.06 -4.33
CA ASN A 63 9.87 -26.12 -3.39
C ASN A 63 8.97 -26.06 -2.15
N ALA A 64 9.16 -27.00 -1.22
CA ALA A 64 8.41 -27.07 0.05
C ALA A 64 8.58 -25.86 0.98
N ALA A 65 9.55 -24.97 0.72
CA ALA A 65 9.79 -23.73 1.46
C ALA A 65 9.36 -22.47 0.68
N SER A 66 8.57 -22.61 -0.39
CA SER A 66 8.10 -21.48 -1.19
C SER A 66 7.29 -20.50 -0.33
N LEU A 67 7.71 -19.23 -0.30
CA LEU A 67 6.99 -18.12 0.34
C LEU A 67 6.13 -17.33 -0.67
N LYS A 68 5.87 -17.91 -1.84
CA LYS A 68 5.06 -17.25 -2.87
C LYS A 68 3.62 -17.14 -2.38
N ARG A 69 2.99 -16.00 -2.69
CA ARG A 69 1.60 -15.75 -2.34
C ARG A 69 0.67 -16.58 -3.22
N VAL A 70 -0.44 -17.01 -2.64
CA VAL A 70 -1.58 -17.59 -3.38
C VAL A 70 -2.53 -16.45 -3.73
N PHE A 71 -2.98 -16.40 -4.97
CA PHE A 71 -3.92 -15.40 -5.48
C PHE A 71 -5.23 -16.08 -5.89
N ALA A 72 -6.32 -15.31 -5.93
CA ALA A 72 -7.58 -15.76 -6.51
C ALA A 72 -7.79 -15.07 -7.87
N THR A 73 -8.15 -15.82 -8.91
CA THR A 73 -8.52 -15.27 -10.21
C THR A 73 -9.91 -14.61 -10.17
N SER A 74 -10.31 -13.93 -11.25
CA SER A 74 -11.68 -13.41 -11.40
C SER A 74 -12.78 -14.47 -11.31
N ASN A 75 -12.42 -15.74 -11.51
CA ASN A 75 -13.33 -16.89 -11.41
C ASN A 75 -13.31 -17.52 -10.01
N GLY A 76 -12.49 -17.01 -9.08
CA GLY A 76 -12.32 -17.56 -7.74
C GLY A 76 -11.29 -18.69 -7.64
N ASP A 77 -10.58 -19.02 -8.72
CA ASP A 77 -9.56 -20.08 -8.72
C ASP A 77 -8.32 -19.62 -7.97
N LEU A 78 -7.77 -20.47 -7.10
CA LEU A 78 -6.53 -20.18 -6.40
C LEU A 78 -5.32 -20.55 -7.26
N VAL A 79 -4.42 -19.60 -7.50
CA VAL A 79 -3.22 -19.77 -8.31
C VAL A 79 -1.97 -19.27 -7.58
N ILE A 80 -0.86 -19.97 -7.77
CA ILE A 80 0.48 -19.45 -7.48
C ILE A 80 1.07 -19.03 -8.80
N LEU A 81 1.28 -17.74 -8.97
CA LEU A 81 1.82 -17.19 -10.19
C LEU A 81 3.34 -17.46 -10.23
N ASN A 82 3.85 -17.84 -11.40
CA ASN A 82 5.29 -18.08 -11.59
C ASN A 82 6.10 -16.78 -11.75
N ASN A 83 5.58 -15.69 -11.19
CA ASN A 83 6.20 -14.39 -11.22
C ASN A 83 7.06 -14.21 -9.95
N ASN A 84 8.26 -13.67 -10.10
CA ASN A 84 9.15 -13.29 -8.99
C ASN A 84 8.64 -12.04 -8.27
N GLN A 85 7.34 -11.99 -7.96
CA GLN A 85 6.73 -10.89 -7.23
C GLN A 85 7.07 -10.99 -5.75
N THR A 86 8.24 -10.45 -5.41
CA THR A 86 8.67 -10.27 -4.04
C THR A 86 8.47 -8.81 -3.62
N ASN A 87 8.19 -8.60 -2.34
CA ASN A 87 8.27 -7.25 -1.79
C ASN A 87 9.71 -6.76 -1.91
N LYS A 88 9.89 -5.55 -2.44
CA LYS A 88 11.20 -4.91 -2.52
C LYS A 88 11.28 -3.81 -1.47
N PHE A 89 12.36 -3.81 -0.70
CA PHE A 89 12.62 -2.81 0.33
C PHE A 89 13.91 -2.09 -0.02
N TYR A 90 13.85 -0.76 0.00
CA TYR A 90 14.99 0.08 -0.30
C TYR A 90 15.16 1.11 0.80
N THR A 91 16.41 1.35 1.16
CA THR A 91 16.81 2.37 2.11
C THR A 91 17.87 3.22 1.43
N SER A 92 17.70 4.54 1.43
CA SER A 92 18.71 5.45 0.92
C SER A 92 19.95 5.45 1.82
N PRO A 93 21.10 5.92 1.32
CA PRO A 93 22.16 6.39 2.20
C PRO A 93 21.64 7.43 3.22
N ALA A 94 22.40 7.66 4.28
CA ALA A 94 22.12 8.75 5.21
C ALA A 94 22.01 10.09 4.45
N PHE A 95 21.10 10.95 4.88
CA PHE A 95 20.90 12.24 4.23
C PHE A 95 22.18 13.09 4.29
N PRO A 96 22.52 13.82 3.21
CA PRO A 96 23.55 14.83 3.29
C PRO A 96 23.07 16.02 4.14
N VAL A 97 24.02 16.80 4.66
CA VAL A 97 23.70 18.12 5.21
C VAL A 97 23.16 18.99 4.08
N THR A 98 21.92 19.46 4.22
CA THR A 98 21.24 20.24 3.16
C THR A 98 20.71 21.54 3.72
N ALA A 99 21.33 22.66 3.35
CA ALA A 99 20.81 23.99 3.68
C ALA A 99 19.60 24.32 2.80
N VAL A 100 18.49 24.71 3.43
CA VAL A 100 17.25 25.14 2.78
C VAL A 100 17.09 26.65 3.03
N PRO A 101 17.39 27.51 2.04
CA PRO A 101 17.12 28.93 2.15
C PRO A 101 15.63 29.22 2.36
N GLY A 102 15.34 30.33 3.02
CA GLY A 102 13.95 30.74 3.25
C GLY A 102 13.17 30.95 1.95
N GLY A 103 11.90 30.54 1.95
CA GLY A 103 10.99 30.69 0.82
C GLY A 103 11.33 29.79 -0.36
N THR A 104 12.18 28.78 -0.15
CA THR A 104 12.62 27.86 -1.20
C THR A 104 12.41 26.41 -0.80
N GLU A 105 12.50 25.53 -1.81
CA GLU A 105 12.63 24.09 -1.64
C GLU A 105 14.03 23.64 -2.10
N ARG A 106 14.57 22.57 -1.49
CA ARG A 106 15.84 21.97 -1.88
C ARG A 106 15.74 20.44 -1.90
N PRO A 107 16.30 19.78 -2.93
CA PRO A 107 16.37 18.32 -2.96
C PRO A 107 17.36 17.85 -1.89
N VAL A 108 16.96 16.83 -1.14
CA VAL A 108 17.75 16.24 -0.03
C VAL A 108 18.39 14.94 -0.51
N VAL A 109 17.57 14.02 -1.03
CA VAL A 109 18.02 12.74 -1.56
C VAL A 109 17.12 12.33 -2.72
N SER A 110 17.72 11.66 -3.71
CA SER A 110 17.04 11.11 -4.88
C SER A 110 17.19 9.60 -4.88
N TYR A 111 16.14 8.90 -5.31
CA TYR A 111 16.17 7.46 -5.48
C TYR A 111 15.39 7.04 -6.73
N ALA A 112 16.01 6.15 -7.52
CA ALA A 112 15.40 5.60 -8.71
C ALA A 112 15.06 4.12 -8.49
N PHE A 113 13.88 3.70 -8.95
CA PHE A 113 13.42 2.31 -8.88
C PHE A 113 12.54 1.94 -10.07
N THR A 114 12.44 0.63 -10.31
CA THR A 114 11.61 0.05 -11.38
C THR A 114 10.54 -0.85 -10.77
N LEU A 115 9.31 -0.63 -11.23
CA LEU A 115 8.16 -1.48 -10.95
C LEU A 115 7.91 -2.41 -12.13
N ASP A 116 8.19 -3.70 -11.93
CA ASP A 116 7.91 -4.73 -12.95
C ASP A 116 6.39 -4.97 -13.12
N TYR A 117 5.62 -4.61 -12.10
CA TYR A 117 4.16 -4.76 -12.03
C TYR A 117 3.55 -3.52 -11.37
N PRO A 118 2.26 -3.22 -11.62
CA PRO A 118 1.53 -2.29 -10.76
C PRO A 118 1.73 -2.67 -9.29
N SER A 119 1.96 -1.69 -8.43
CA SER A 119 2.37 -1.94 -7.04
C SER A 119 1.83 -0.87 -6.10
N VAL A 120 1.59 -1.25 -4.86
CA VAL A 120 1.49 -0.30 -3.76
C VAL A 120 2.91 0.03 -3.30
N VAL A 121 3.25 1.31 -3.34
CA VAL A 121 4.55 1.84 -2.93
C VAL A 121 4.34 2.70 -1.69
N HIS A 122 4.93 2.26 -0.60
CA HIS A 122 5.04 3.02 0.65
C HIS A 122 6.37 3.77 0.65
N VAL A 123 6.31 5.08 0.82
CA VAL A 123 7.50 5.92 1.02
C VAL A 123 7.44 6.57 2.38
N GLU A 124 8.58 6.56 3.08
CA GLU A 124 8.75 7.24 4.36
C GLU A 124 10.17 7.83 4.46
N ALA A 125 10.34 8.88 5.25
CA ALA A 125 11.64 9.50 5.48
C ALA A 125 11.71 10.00 6.91
N ARG A 126 12.84 9.78 7.58
CA ARG A 126 13.09 10.34 8.91
C ARG A 126 13.99 11.55 8.77
N MET A 127 13.42 12.74 8.91
CA MET A 127 14.14 14.00 8.73
C MET A 127 14.33 14.70 10.07
N GLY A 128 15.56 15.08 10.39
CA GLY A 128 15.87 16.01 11.45
C GLY A 128 16.35 17.33 10.85
N SER A 129 15.70 18.43 11.19
CA SER A 129 16.09 19.77 10.77
C SER A 129 16.60 20.58 11.95
N THR A 130 17.64 21.36 11.73
CA THR A 130 18.09 22.39 12.67
C THR A 130 17.67 23.74 12.14
N VAL A 131 16.96 24.51 12.97
CA VAL A 131 16.65 25.91 12.68
C VAL A 131 17.51 26.77 13.59
N THR A 132 18.26 27.69 12.99
CA THR A 132 19.14 28.61 13.69
C THR A 132 18.77 30.04 13.30
N SER A 133 17.51 30.41 13.55
CA SER A 133 17.02 31.76 13.29
C SER A 133 17.02 32.55 14.59
N ASP A 134 17.86 33.58 14.65
CA ASP A 134 17.77 34.58 15.70
C ASP A 134 16.61 35.54 15.40
N ILE A 135 15.46 35.19 15.95
CA ILE A 135 14.22 35.97 15.81
C ILE A 135 14.38 37.35 16.44
N ALA A 136 15.26 37.52 17.44
CA ALA A 136 15.50 38.81 18.08
C ALA A 136 16.06 39.87 17.10
N ASN A 137 16.77 39.43 16.07
CA ASN A 137 17.43 40.30 15.10
C ASN A 137 16.73 40.35 13.72
N THR A 138 15.63 39.63 13.53
CA THR A 138 14.89 39.57 12.26
C THR A 138 13.47 40.12 12.43
N ALA A 139 13.28 41.41 12.14
CA ALA A 139 11.98 42.07 12.23
C ALA A 139 10.89 41.37 11.38
N SER A 140 11.28 40.71 10.29
CA SER A 140 10.39 39.93 9.44
C SER A 140 9.84 38.66 10.11
N LEU A 141 10.52 38.09 11.11
CA LEU A 141 10.01 36.95 11.86
C LEU A 141 9.11 37.38 13.04
N LYS A 142 9.24 38.61 13.55
CA LYS A 142 8.45 39.15 14.68
C LYS A 142 7.12 39.81 14.27
N ASN A 143 6.36 39.18 13.38
CA ASN A 143 5.13 39.79 12.84
C ASN A 143 3.86 38.99 13.15
N GLY A 144 3.95 37.96 14.00
CA GLY A 144 2.82 37.11 14.36
C GLY A 144 2.29 36.23 13.23
N GLN A 145 2.95 36.20 12.06
CA GLN A 145 2.53 35.36 10.95
C GLN A 145 2.92 33.90 11.18
N ALA A 146 2.02 32.99 10.78
CA ALA A 146 2.32 31.58 10.74
C ALA A 146 3.28 31.28 9.57
N ARG A 147 4.28 30.45 9.83
CA ARG A 147 5.31 30.05 8.86
C ARG A 147 5.54 28.56 8.96
N SER A 148 5.55 27.88 7.81
CA SER A 148 5.66 26.42 7.73
C SER A 148 6.98 25.96 7.13
N PHE A 149 7.57 24.93 7.69
CA PHE A 149 8.71 24.22 7.09
C PHE A 149 8.55 22.72 7.33
N GLY A 150 9.22 21.93 6.49
CA GLY A 150 9.13 20.48 6.57
C GLY A 150 9.73 19.80 5.37
N GLY A 151 9.15 18.65 5.01
CA GLY A 151 9.53 17.91 3.82
C GLY A 151 8.36 17.23 3.14
N TYR A 152 8.54 16.96 1.86
CA TYR A 152 7.62 16.21 0.99
C TYR A 152 8.41 15.52 -0.12
N TYR A 153 7.71 14.70 -0.90
CA TYR A 153 8.26 14.04 -2.07
C TYR A 153 7.77 14.68 -3.36
N LYS A 154 8.58 14.53 -4.41
CA LYS A 154 8.15 14.72 -5.81
C LYS A 154 8.69 13.58 -6.66
N PHE A 155 7.93 13.17 -7.66
CA PHE A 155 8.49 12.40 -8.77
C PHE A 155 9.15 13.36 -9.75
N THR A 156 10.43 13.15 -10.05
CA THR A 156 11.15 13.89 -11.11
C THR A 156 11.13 13.13 -12.44
N SER A 157 10.86 11.81 -12.39
CA SER A 157 10.60 10.97 -13.54
C SER A 157 9.55 9.91 -13.17
N ALA A 158 8.57 9.69 -14.03
CA ALA A 158 7.55 8.67 -13.86
C ALA A 158 6.95 8.28 -15.23
N PRO A 159 6.29 7.11 -15.35
CA PRO A 159 5.54 6.74 -16.54
C PRO A 159 4.35 7.68 -16.82
N SER A 160 3.80 7.61 -18.04
CA SER A 160 2.61 8.37 -18.41
C SER A 160 1.44 8.10 -17.45
N GLY A 161 0.69 9.14 -17.11
CA GLY A 161 -0.44 9.08 -16.17
C GLY A 161 -0.07 9.28 -14.71
N VAL A 162 1.22 9.39 -14.36
CA VAL A 162 1.68 9.77 -13.01
C VAL A 162 2.21 11.19 -13.04
N ALA A 163 1.70 12.05 -12.16
CA ALA A 163 2.14 13.45 -12.09
C ALA A 163 3.59 13.57 -11.60
N THR A 164 4.41 14.32 -12.34
CA THR A 164 5.77 14.70 -11.94
C THR A 164 5.79 16.14 -11.42
N ASN A 165 6.77 16.46 -10.58
CA ASN A 165 6.96 17.79 -9.96
C ASN A 165 5.81 18.28 -9.06
N VAL A 166 4.83 17.43 -8.77
CA VAL A 166 3.74 17.68 -7.81
C VAL A 166 4.15 17.13 -6.45
N ALA A 167 4.02 17.95 -5.40
CA ALA A 167 4.35 17.56 -4.04
C ALA A 167 3.34 16.55 -3.48
N PHE A 168 3.82 15.55 -2.73
CA PHE A 168 2.99 14.60 -2.00
C PHE A 168 3.68 14.10 -0.73
N GLY A 169 2.89 13.51 0.19
CA GLY A 169 3.41 12.92 1.42
C GLY A 169 4.03 13.93 2.39
N GLU A 170 3.52 15.16 2.40
CA GLU A 170 4.06 16.25 3.22
C GLU A 170 3.97 15.95 4.73
N SER A 171 5.06 16.28 5.43
CA SER A 171 5.08 16.45 6.89
C SER A 171 5.73 17.79 7.19
N SER A 172 5.01 18.67 7.87
CA SER A 172 5.46 20.02 8.17
C SER A 172 5.06 20.46 9.58
N MET A 173 5.77 21.47 10.07
CA MET A 173 5.44 22.18 11.31
C MET A 173 5.23 23.65 10.97
N SER A 174 4.19 24.22 11.57
CA SER A 174 3.94 25.66 11.54
C SER A 174 4.36 26.27 12.87
N HIS A 175 5.02 27.41 12.80
CA HIS A 175 5.35 28.22 13.97
C HIS A 175 4.95 29.67 13.72
N SER A 176 4.73 30.43 14.78
CA SER A 176 4.52 31.87 14.71
C SER A 176 5.26 32.54 15.85
N THR A 177 5.79 33.74 15.61
CA THR A 177 6.48 34.52 16.62
C THR A 177 5.95 35.94 16.67
N SER A 178 5.40 36.30 17.82
CA SER A 178 4.77 37.60 18.10
C SER A 178 5.58 38.48 19.03
N SER A 179 6.64 37.95 19.68
CA SER A 179 7.49 38.71 20.60
C SER A 179 8.98 38.42 20.35
N GLY A 180 9.80 39.46 20.50
CA GLY A 180 11.23 39.43 20.16
C GLY A 180 12.14 38.63 21.10
N THR A 181 11.57 37.96 22.11
CA THR A 181 12.29 37.07 23.04
C THR A 181 12.18 35.60 22.64
N ASN A 182 11.30 35.25 21.69
CA ASN A 182 11.08 33.86 21.28
C ASN A 182 12.14 33.47 20.24
N GLN A 183 13.00 32.48 20.53
CA GLN A 183 13.90 31.91 19.54
C GLN A 183 13.25 30.65 18.93
N LEU A 184 13.20 30.56 17.60
CA LEU A 184 13.00 29.28 16.91
C LEU A 184 14.39 28.65 16.73
N ASN A 185 14.94 28.16 17.83
CA ASN A 185 16.22 27.48 17.87
C ASN A 185 16.00 26.06 18.38
N GLY A 186 16.38 25.08 17.57
CA GLY A 186 16.29 23.70 18.00
C GLY A 186 16.39 22.71 16.85
N VAL A 187 16.24 21.44 17.24
CA VAL A 187 16.14 20.31 16.32
C VAL A 187 14.67 19.89 16.26
N PHE A 188 14.14 19.84 15.04
CA PHE A 188 12.78 19.42 14.77
C PHE A 188 12.82 18.14 13.93
N TYR A 189 11.85 17.26 14.17
CA TYR A 189 11.77 15.97 13.49
C TYR A 189 10.50 15.90 12.66
N PHE A 190 10.64 15.46 11.42
CA PHE A 190 9.56 15.28 10.46
C PHE A 190 9.61 13.88 9.89
N GLU A 191 8.43 13.33 9.59
CA GLU A 191 8.30 12.03 8.96
C GLU A 191 7.35 12.11 7.75
N PRO A 192 7.81 12.68 6.62
CA PRO A 192 7.06 12.63 5.37
C PRO A 192 6.77 11.18 5.02
N ARG A 193 5.51 10.87 4.70
CA ARG A 193 5.08 9.51 4.39
C ARG A 193 3.89 9.47 3.45
N LYS A 194 3.84 8.46 2.57
CA LYS A 194 2.68 8.23 1.71
C LYS A 194 2.65 6.80 1.16
N ASP A 195 1.45 6.24 1.08
CA ASP A 195 1.14 5.08 0.27
C ASP A 195 0.57 5.51 -1.08
N LEU A 196 1.11 4.93 -2.15
CA LEU A 196 0.72 5.23 -3.53
C LEU A 196 0.45 3.94 -4.29
N TYR A 197 -0.63 3.92 -5.05
CA TYR A 197 -0.82 2.90 -6.08
C TYR A 197 -0.16 3.39 -7.38
N LEU A 198 0.86 2.69 -7.86
CA LEU A 198 1.64 3.09 -9.02
C LEU A 198 1.59 2.02 -10.12
N PRO A 199 1.41 2.41 -11.40
CA PRO A 199 1.50 1.47 -12.52
C PRO A 199 2.93 0.97 -12.72
N LYS A 200 3.09 -0.08 -13.53
CA LYS A 200 4.44 -0.57 -13.91
C LYS A 200 5.25 0.53 -14.60
N GLY A 201 6.57 0.50 -14.41
CA GLY A 201 7.51 1.40 -15.08
C GLY A 201 8.64 1.92 -14.18
N ASN A 202 9.38 2.90 -14.70
CA ASN A 202 10.55 3.47 -14.03
C ASN A 202 10.18 4.79 -13.34
N TYR A 203 10.66 4.96 -12.11
CA TYR A 203 10.38 6.12 -11.27
C TYR A 203 11.67 6.68 -10.69
N THR A 204 11.73 8.01 -10.59
CA THR A 204 12.70 8.72 -9.77
C THR A 204 11.94 9.58 -8.78
N ILE A 205 12.07 9.25 -7.49
CA ILE A 205 11.50 10.03 -6.39
C ILE A 205 12.59 10.84 -5.72
N VAL A 206 12.26 12.07 -5.36
CA VAL A 206 13.16 12.98 -4.65
C VAL A 206 12.45 13.49 -3.40
N LEU A 207 13.12 13.38 -2.26
CA LEU A 207 12.72 14.03 -1.02
C LEU A 207 13.20 15.47 -1.05
N TYR A 208 12.31 16.41 -0.76
CA TYR A 208 12.61 17.83 -0.66
C TYR A 208 12.43 18.31 0.78
N GLY A 209 13.30 19.21 1.21
CA GLY A 209 13.05 20.13 2.32
C GLY A 209 12.48 21.43 1.80
N PHE A 210 11.52 22.02 2.50
CA PHE A 210 10.94 23.30 2.10
C PHE A 210 10.78 24.27 3.26
N SER A 211 10.93 25.56 2.94
CA SER A 211 10.57 26.68 3.79
C SER A 211 9.49 27.51 3.11
N GLY A 212 8.37 27.71 3.78
CA GLY A 212 7.25 28.52 3.30
C GLY A 212 7.47 30.02 3.41
N ASP A 213 8.55 30.49 4.07
CA ASP A 213 8.81 31.92 4.24
C ASP A 213 10.25 32.32 3.93
N ALA A 214 10.42 33.42 3.21
CA ALA A 214 11.70 33.97 2.77
C ALA A 214 12.70 34.26 3.91
N SER A 215 12.21 34.52 5.12
CA SER A 215 13.05 34.84 6.28
C SER A 215 13.39 33.63 7.15
N MET A 216 12.86 32.44 6.83
CA MET A 216 13.08 31.22 7.62
C MET A 216 13.97 30.23 6.87
N ALA A 217 15.27 30.26 7.14
CA ALA A 217 16.19 29.24 6.65
C ALA A 217 16.40 28.13 7.69
N PHE A 218 16.66 26.91 7.23
CA PHE A 218 17.01 25.78 8.09
C PHE A 218 17.97 24.83 7.38
N SER A 219 18.50 23.85 8.11
CA SER A 219 19.38 22.83 7.56
C SER A 219 18.88 21.45 7.93
N ILE A 220 18.80 20.55 6.95
CA ILE A 220 18.47 19.14 7.16
C ILE A 220 19.74 18.36 7.47
N ASN A 221 19.62 17.45 8.42
CA ASN A 221 20.69 16.60 8.93
C ASN A 221 21.95 17.37 9.36
N SER A 222 21.81 18.58 9.90
CA SER A 222 22.94 19.43 10.29
C SER A 222 23.84 18.83 11.38
N ILE A 223 23.33 17.81 12.09
CA ILE A 223 24.04 17.05 13.12
C ILE A 223 24.56 15.69 12.62
N ALA A 224 24.53 15.45 11.30
CA ALA A 224 25.09 14.27 10.61
C ALA A 224 24.65 12.92 11.20
N GLN A 225 23.36 12.78 11.52
CA GLN A 225 22.79 11.52 11.98
C GLN A 225 22.65 10.52 10.83
N THR A 226 23.17 9.31 11.04
CA THR A 226 23.11 8.22 10.07
C THR A 226 21.73 7.58 9.96
N SER A 227 20.87 7.79 10.96
CA SER A 227 19.49 7.29 11.01
C SER A 227 18.51 8.09 10.16
N GLN A 228 18.91 9.28 9.68
CA GLN A 228 18.09 10.11 8.81
C GLN A 228 18.20 9.58 7.38
N GLN A 229 17.19 8.83 6.97
CA GLN A 229 17.16 8.08 5.72
C GLN A 229 15.75 8.05 5.15
N MET A 230 15.66 7.84 3.84
CA MET A 230 14.43 7.58 3.12
C MET A 230 14.30 6.08 2.90
N ARG A 231 13.08 5.56 3.02
CA ARG A 231 12.75 4.17 2.77
C ARG A 231 11.63 4.08 1.75
N VAL A 232 11.73 3.09 0.88
CA VAL A 232 10.73 2.76 -0.14
C VAL A 232 10.42 1.28 -0.02
N SER A 233 9.17 0.96 0.29
CA SER A 233 8.68 -0.42 0.34
C SER A 233 7.69 -0.64 -0.81
N ILE A 234 7.95 -1.64 -1.62
CA ILE A 234 7.18 -1.93 -2.84
C ILE A 234 6.49 -3.27 -2.65
N THR A 235 5.18 -3.26 -2.75
CA THR A 235 4.33 -4.45 -2.70
C THR A 235 3.62 -4.58 -4.05
N PRO A 236 4.01 -5.55 -4.90
CA PRO A 236 3.29 -5.82 -6.14
C PRO A 236 1.82 -6.10 -5.88
N VAL A 237 0.96 -5.53 -6.73
CA VAL A 237 -0.46 -5.89 -6.80
C VAL A 237 -0.72 -6.71 -8.05
N THR A 238 -1.62 -7.68 -7.94
CA THR A 238 -2.09 -8.47 -9.08
C THR A 238 -3.58 -8.26 -9.24
N TYR A 239 -3.99 -8.16 -10.50
CA TYR A 239 -5.31 -8.60 -10.96
C TYR A 239 -5.17 -10.04 -11.43
#